data_AF-A0A8T2MEY6-F1
#
_entry.id   AF-A0A8T2MEY6-F1
#
_cell.length_a   1.000
_cell.length_b   1.000
_cell.length_c   1.000
_cell.angle_alpha   90.00
_cell.angle_beta   90.00
_cell.angle_gamma   90.00
#
_symmetry.space_group_name_H-M   'P 1'
#
loop_
_entity.id
_entity.type
_entity.pdbx_description
1 polymer ?
#
loop_
_entity_poly.entity_id
_entity_poly.type
_entity_poly.pdbx_seq_one_letter_code
_entity_poly.pdbx_strand_id
1 'polypeptide(L)'
;MPARKRKLLSPDPVSEPSEPEPRRALQQTRPEESGRIAGTDREELRSVYFPIKPEPAAETGPKTGPEPGGRLGFTFFNQPCVDLARAFLGKVLVRTQADGTELRGRVVETEAYLGGEDRASHSAGGKRTERNVAMFMKPGTIYVYPIYGIYLCMNVSSQGEGAAVLLRALEPLQGQNVMRKLREAKRREGAKTLRDRELCNGPSKLCQALDIQRRFDRRDLATDAQVWLEDSETPGTPGTGVVVSAPRIGIDSHGEWATKPLRFYLHRNTCVSVVNRDAENRLQEGEVSVLGELLQVLHGGADLDEAEESRGAVQRELSQQSLLTVQQQQGVIRPTGQRPA
;
A
#
# COMPACT_ATOMS: atom_id res chain seq x y z
N MET A 1 74.42 49.25 -31.63
CA MET A 1 72.94 49.14 -31.59
C MET A 1 72.57 47.65 -31.48
N PRO A 2 72.31 47.13 -30.27
CA PRO A 2 72.12 45.70 -30.04
C PRO A 2 70.64 45.28 -30.05
N ALA A 3 70.40 44.06 -30.54
CA ALA A 3 69.12 43.38 -30.61
C ALA A 3 68.59 42.98 -29.21
N ARG A 4 67.28 43.19 -29.00
CA ARG A 4 66.55 42.84 -27.77
C ARG A 4 66.49 41.32 -27.57
N LYS A 5 67.07 40.84 -26.47
CA LYS A 5 66.91 39.46 -25.97
C LYS A 5 65.49 39.28 -25.39
N ARG A 6 64.75 38.29 -25.88
CA ARG A 6 63.47 37.83 -25.32
C ARG A 6 63.72 37.18 -23.95
N LYS A 7 63.05 37.67 -22.90
CA LYS A 7 62.98 37.01 -21.59
C LYS A 7 62.01 35.82 -21.69
N LEU A 8 62.51 34.63 -21.36
CA LEU A 8 61.72 33.43 -21.09
C LEU A 8 60.92 33.67 -19.80
N LEU A 9 59.58 33.55 -19.87
CA LEU A 9 58.72 33.45 -18.69
C LEU A 9 58.81 32.00 -18.17
N SER A 10 59.14 31.85 -16.90
CA SER A 10 59.05 30.59 -16.15
C SER A 10 57.58 30.15 -16.02
N PRO A 11 57.28 28.84 -16.07
CA PRO A 11 55.92 28.34 -15.90
C PRO A 11 55.44 28.52 -14.45
N ASP A 12 54.18 28.94 -14.29
CA ASP A 12 53.50 29.06 -13.01
C ASP A 12 53.37 27.69 -12.30
N PRO A 13 53.46 27.62 -10.96
CA PRO A 13 53.31 26.38 -10.22
C PRO A 13 51.85 25.88 -10.28
N VAL A 14 51.70 24.62 -10.69
CA VAL A 14 50.44 23.88 -10.68
C VAL A 14 50.00 23.68 -9.23
N SER A 15 48.80 24.18 -8.89
CA SER A 15 48.16 23.91 -7.60
C SER A 15 47.52 22.52 -7.61
N GLU A 16 47.87 21.71 -6.62
CA GLU A 16 47.24 20.40 -6.39
C GLU A 16 45.77 20.58 -5.97
N PRO A 17 44.86 19.68 -6.40
CA PRO A 17 43.47 19.72 -5.98
C PRO A 17 43.34 19.33 -4.50
N SER A 18 42.70 20.19 -3.72
CA SER A 18 42.37 19.97 -2.30
C SER A 18 41.37 18.83 -2.14
N GLU A 19 41.62 17.94 -1.18
CA GLU A 19 40.69 16.90 -0.75
C GLU A 19 39.39 17.52 -0.19
N PRO A 20 38.22 16.91 -0.42
CA PRO A 20 36.96 17.42 0.10
C PRO A 20 36.85 17.17 1.63
N GLU A 21 36.66 18.24 2.39
CA GLU A 21 36.42 18.17 3.84
C GLU A 21 35.17 17.33 4.19
N PRO A 22 35.19 16.59 5.32
CA PRO A 22 34.05 15.82 5.78
C PRO A 22 32.91 16.75 6.24
N ARG A 23 31.71 16.53 5.70
CA ARG A 23 30.49 17.27 6.11
C ARG A 23 30.23 17.09 7.60
N ARG A 24 30.36 18.19 8.36
CA ARG A 24 29.94 18.29 9.76
C ARG A 24 28.44 17.98 9.89
N ALA A 25 28.12 17.02 10.76
CA ALA A 25 26.77 16.76 11.23
C ALA A 25 26.23 18.00 11.97
N LEU A 26 25.07 18.52 11.53
CA LEU A 26 24.39 19.60 12.23
C LEU A 26 23.77 19.06 13.52
N GLN A 27 24.42 19.37 14.63
CA GLN A 27 23.94 19.22 15.99
C GLN A 27 22.76 20.17 16.20
N GLN A 28 21.63 19.63 16.65
CA GLN A 28 20.42 20.40 16.98
C GLN A 28 20.67 21.22 18.26
N THR A 29 20.71 22.54 18.14
CA THR A 29 20.60 23.45 19.29
C THR A 29 19.15 23.93 19.43
N ARG A 30 18.61 23.84 20.64
CA ARG A 30 17.28 24.37 21.03
C ARG A 30 17.35 25.90 21.12
N PRO A 31 16.34 26.66 20.68
CA PRO A 31 16.23 28.07 21.04
C PRO A 31 15.36 28.25 22.29
N GLU A 32 15.88 29.04 23.23
CA GLU A 32 15.16 29.59 24.37
C GLU A 32 14.23 30.76 23.98
N GLU A 33 13.20 30.97 24.79
CA GLU A 33 12.22 32.06 24.69
C GLU A 33 12.79 33.40 25.15
N SER A 34 12.48 34.48 24.42
CA SER A 34 11.95 35.74 24.99
C SER A 34 11.83 36.86 23.93
N GLY A 35 10.78 37.68 24.02
CA GLY A 35 10.68 38.99 23.35
C GLY A 35 9.48 39.21 22.43
N ARG A 36 8.33 39.55 23.01
CA ARG A 36 7.06 39.98 22.35
C ARG A 36 7.24 41.29 21.56
N ILE A 37 6.44 41.55 20.51
CA ILE A 37 5.41 42.63 20.45
C ILE A 37 4.30 42.32 19.40
N ALA A 38 3.05 42.44 19.88
CA ALA A 38 1.75 42.82 19.28
C ALA A 38 1.25 42.28 17.92
N GLY A 39 0.04 41.67 17.99
CA GLY A 39 -1.05 42.05 17.09
C GLY A 39 -1.59 40.93 16.19
N THR A 40 -2.33 39.98 16.77
CA THR A 40 -3.59 39.38 16.27
C THR A 40 -3.93 38.14 17.11
N ASP A 41 -5.19 38.02 17.51
CA ASP A 41 -5.66 37.19 18.61
C ASP A 41 -5.34 35.70 18.47
N ARG A 42 -4.62 35.18 19.46
CA ARG A 42 -4.29 33.75 19.61
C ARG A 42 -5.45 32.91 20.17
N GLU A 43 -6.61 33.52 20.41
CA GLU A 43 -7.84 32.83 20.82
C GLU A 43 -8.77 32.46 19.65
N GLU A 44 -8.69 33.10 18.49
CA GLU A 44 -9.53 32.76 17.32
C GLU A 44 -9.12 31.46 16.61
N LEU A 45 -7.89 30.98 16.83
CA LEU A 45 -7.41 29.68 16.32
C LEU A 45 -7.68 28.51 17.26
N ARG A 46 -8.33 28.75 18.42
CA ARG A 46 -8.66 27.72 19.43
C ARG A 46 -10.15 27.37 19.53
N SER A 47 -11.03 28.00 18.75
CA SER A 47 -12.50 27.81 18.87
C SER A 47 -13.15 26.87 17.83
N VAL A 48 -12.38 26.12 17.03
CA VAL A 48 -12.95 25.07 16.14
C VAL A 48 -12.79 23.66 16.73
N TYR A 49 -12.44 23.56 18.01
CA TYR A 49 -12.45 22.31 18.78
C TYR A 49 -13.80 22.14 19.50
N PHE A 50 -14.76 21.50 18.84
CA PHE A 50 -15.93 20.94 19.51
C PHE A 50 -15.71 19.44 19.74
N PRO A 51 -15.88 18.94 20.98
CA PRO A 51 -15.98 17.51 21.23
C PRO A 51 -17.37 17.04 20.76
N ILE A 52 -17.43 16.22 19.72
CA ILE A 52 -18.63 15.44 19.43
C ILE A 52 -18.73 14.40 20.54
N LYS A 53 -19.71 14.56 21.44
CA LYS A 53 -20.15 13.50 22.36
C LYS A 53 -20.51 12.27 21.51
N PRO A 54 -20.00 11.07 21.80
CA PRO A 54 -20.53 9.88 21.14
C PRO A 54 -22.01 9.73 21.55
N GLU A 55 -22.91 9.79 20.57
CA GLU A 55 -24.26 9.27 20.79
C GLU A 55 -24.16 7.78 21.11
N PRO A 56 -25.00 7.26 22.03
CA PRO A 56 -25.00 5.84 22.33
C PRO A 56 -25.30 5.07 21.04
N ALA A 57 -24.42 4.12 20.72
CA ALA A 57 -24.64 3.18 19.65
C ALA A 57 -26.00 2.50 19.88
N ALA A 58 -26.94 2.69 18.96
CA ALA A 58 -28.10 1.84 18.90
C ALA A 58 -27.60 0.41 18.71
N GLU A 59 -27.83 -0.44 19.71
CA GLU A 59 -27.60 -1.87 19.63
C GLU A 59 -28.53 -2.44 18.56
N THR A 60 -28.06 -2.48 17.32
CA THR A 60 -28.61 -3.38 16.32
C THR A 60 -27.62 -4.50 16.17
N GLY A 61 -28.00 -5.69 16.66
CA GLY A 61 -27.23 -6.91 16.51
C GLY A 61 -26.82 -7.18 15.06
N PRO A 62 -25.86 -8.10 14.83
CA PRO A 62 -25.29 -8.32 13.51
C PRO A 62 -26.40 -8.74 12.53
N LYS A 63 -26.73 -7.86 11.58
CA LYS A 63 -27.51 -8.23 10.41
C LYS A 63 -26.62 -9.08 9.51
N THR A 64 -26.73 -10.40 9.66
CA THR A 64 -26.08 -11.38 8.79
C THR A 64 -26.94 -11.58 7.55
N GLY A 65 -26.84 -10.65 6.60
CA GLY A 65 -27.41 -10.76 5.26
C GLY A 65 -26.55 -10.02 4.25
N PRO A 66 -26.50 -10.43 2.97
CA PRO A 66 -25.77 -9.69 1.94
C PRO A 66 -26.44 -8.33 1.73
N GLU A 67 -25.70 -7.26 2.04
CA GLU A 67 -26.13 -5.87 1.80
C GLU A 67 -26.26 -5.61 0.29
N PRO A 68 -27.16 -4.69 -0.15
CA PRO A 68 -27.41 -4.46 -1.57
C PRO A 68 -26.14 -3.95 -2.28
N GLY A 69 -25.75 -4.56 -3.40
CA GLY A 69 -24.77 -3.99 -4.34
C GLY A 69 -23.32 -4.48 -4.26
N GLY A 70 -23.05 -5.65 -3.69
CA GLY A 70 -21.70 -6.26 -3.75
C GLY A 70 -20.66 -5.61 -2.83
N ARG A 71 -21.09 -4.77 -1.87
CA ARG A 71 -20.23 -4.20 -0.83
C ARG A 71 -19.63 -5.30 0.06
N LEU A 72 -18.33 -5.19 0.32
CA LEU A 72 -17.60 -6.08 1.22
C LEU A 72 -17.76 -5.63 2.67
N GLY A 73 -18.19 -6.55 3.53
CA GLY A 73 -18.46 -6.31 4.95
C GLY A 73 -17.27 -6.62 5.87
N PHE A 74 -17.52 -6.55 7.18
CA PHE A 74 -16.51 -6.79 8.23
C PHE A 74 -15.72 -8.09 8.05
N THR A 75 -16.37 -9.17 7.63
CA THR A 75 -15.76 -10.49 7.44
C THR A 75 -14.61 -10.47 6.44
N PHE A 76 -14.70 -9.65 5.37
CA PHE A 76 -13.62 -9.48 4.42
C PHE A 76 -12.39 -8.79 5.04
N PHE A 77 -12.61 -7.80 5.91
CA PHE A 77 -11.51 -7.05 6.52
C PHE A 77 -10.88 -7.76 7.71
N ASN A 78 -11.63 -8.62 8.41
CA ASN A 78 -11.19 -9.33 9.60
C ASN A 78 -10.35 -10.58 9.28
N GLN A 79 -9.18 -10.35 8.68
CA GLN A 79 -8.20 -11.39 8.35
C GLN A 79 -6.77 -10.86 8.51
N PRO A 80 -5.75 -11.74 8.58
CA PRO A 80 -4.36 -11.34 8.76
C PRO A 80 -3.88 -10.32 7.72
N CYS A 81 -2.97 -9.44 8.12
CA CYS A 81 -2.58 -8.27 7.31
C CYS A 81 -2.08 -8.62 5.89
N VAL A 82 -1.30 -9.70 5.75
CA VAL A 82 -0.78 -10.15 4.44
C VAL A 82 -1.91 -10.67 3.56
N ASP A 83 -2.80 -11.48 4.13
CA ASP A 83 -3.93 -12.06 3.42
C ASP A 83 -4.88 -10.97 2.96
N LEU A 84 -5.18 -9.99 3.84
CA LEU A 84 -5.97 -8.83 3.49
C LEU A 84 -5.33 -8.02 2.36
N ALA A 85 -4.03 -7.77 2.42
CA ALA A 85 -3.33 -6.99 1.39
C ALA A 85 -3.43 -7.65 0.01
N ARG A 86 -3.37 -8.99 -0.05
CA ARG A 86 -3.58 -9.77 -1.27
C ARG A 86 -5.05 -9.76 -1.70
N ALA A 87 -5.97 -9.97 -0.76
CA ALA A 87 -7.41 -10.03 -1.02
C ALA A 87 -7.99 -8.69 -1.51
N PHE A 88 -7.36 -7.57 -1.17
CA PHE A 88 -7.69 -6.26 -1.73
C PHE A 88 -7.48 -6.19 -3.25
N LEU A 89 -6.47 -6.90 -3.79
CA LEU A 89 -6.17 -6.83 -5.22
C LEU A 89 -7.36 -7.33 -6.04
N GLY A 90 -7.71 -6.55 -7.07
CA GLY A 90 -8.86 -6.83 -7.91
C GLY A 90 -10.18 -6.27 -7.38
N LYS A 91 -10.32 -5.93 -6.09
CA LYS A 91 -11.54 -5.33 -5.54
C LYS A 91 -11.70 -3.88 -5.99
N VAL A 92 -12.92 -3.35 -5.95
CA VAL A 92 -13.23 -2.00 -6.44
C VAL A 92 -13.44 -1.06 -5.26
N LEU A 93 -12.58 -0.06 -5.12
CA LEU A 93 -12.80 1.05 -4.18
C LEU A 93 -13.75 2.05 -4.83
N VAL A 94 -14.86 2.34 -4.13
CA VAL A 94 -15.89 3.26 -4.59
C VAL A 94 -15.94 4.47 -3.67
N ARG A 95 -16.14 5.64 -4.28
CA ARG A 95 -16.27 6.93 -3.58
C ARG A 95 -17.41 7.74 -4.19
N THR A 96 -18.39 8.12 -3.39
CA THR A 96 -19.52 8.97 -3.83
C THR A 96 -19.35 10.43 -3.45
N GLN A 97 -19.14 11.30 -4.43
CA GLN A 97 -19.02 12.75 -4.25
C GLN A 97 -20.32 13.36 -3.68
N ALA A 98 -20.25 14.61 -3.20
CA ALA A 98 -21.40 15.29 -2.61
C ALA A 98 -22.57 15.50 -3.59
N ASP A 99 -22.29 15.54 -4.89
CA ASP A 99 -23.28 15.64 -5.97
C ASP A 99 -23.84 14.27 -6.42
N GLY A 100 -23.48 13.18 -5.73
CA GLY A 100 -23.87 11.82 -6.07
C GLY A 100 -22.98 11.14 -7.10
N THR A 101 -21.98 11.82 -7.67
CA THR A 101 -21.07 11.19 -8.64
C THR A 101 -20.22 10.10 -8.00
N GLU A 102 -20.26 8.89 -8.54
CA GLU A 102 -19.38 7.80 -8.10
C GLU A 102 -18.06 7.77 -8.87
N LEU A 103 -16.97 7.68 -8.11
CA LEU A 103 -15.62 7.43 -8.59
C LEU A 103 -15.24 6.00 -8.21
N ARG A 104 -14.79 5.20 -9.19
CA ARG A 104 -14.49 3.78 -8.99
C ARG A 104 -13.09 3.47 -9.47
N GLY A 105 -12.33 2.75 -8.66
CA GLY A 105 -10.98 2.29 -9.01
C GLY A 105 -10.72 0.88 -8.51
N ARG A 106 -10.28 -0.01 -9.40
CA ARG A 106 -9.84 -1.36 -9.03
C ARG A 106 -8.51 -1.26 -8.30
N VAL A 107 -8.36 -1.91 -7.15
CA VAL A 107 -7.09 -1.95 -6.42
C VAL A 107 -6.11 -2.86 -7.17
N VAL A 108 -4.94 -2.31 -7.52
CA VAL A 108 -3.91 -3.03 -8.28
C VAL A 108 -2.57 -3.10 -7.57
N GLU A 109 -2.41 -2.39 -6.45
CA GLU A 109 -1.19 -2.42 -5.62
C GLU A 109 -1.51 -2.07 -4.17
N THR A 110 -0.95 -2.87 -3.24
CA THR A 110 -1.09 -2.74 -1.79
C THR A 110 0.24 -2.99 -1.07
N GLU A 111 0.36 -2.51 0.16
CA GLU A 111 1.44 -2.89 1.09
C GLU A 111 0.87 -3.31 2.43
N ALA A 112 1.44 -4.36 3.02
CA ALA A 112 1.15 -4.80 4.38
C ALA A 112 2.11 -4.15 5.38
N TYR A 113 1.56 -3.69 6.51
CA TYR A 113 2.30 -3.24 7.68
C TYR A 113 1.87 -4.07 8.89
N LEU A 114 2.76 -4.92 9.41
CA LEU A 114 2.41 -6.04 10.28
C LEU A 114 2.22 -5.69 11.76
N GLY A 115 2.14 -4.40 12.10
CA GLY A 115 1.96 -3.98 13.49
C GLY A 115 3.28 -3.79 14.24
N GLY A 116 3.30 -4.19 15.50
CA GLY A 116 4.39 -3.90 16.44
C GLY A 116 5.75 -4.49 16.07
N GLU A 117 5.79 -5.64 15.41
CA GLU A 117 7.05 -6.25 14.95
C GLU A 117 7.68 -5.50 13.78
N ASP A 118 6.85 -4.85 12.96
CA ASP A 118 7.27 -4.22 11.71
C ASP A 118 7.92 -2.87 11.96
N ARG A 119 9.25 -2.82 11.89
CA ARG A 119 10.01 -1.59 12.14
C ARG A 119 9.73 -0.48 11.13
N ALA A 120 9.15 -0.79 9.97
CA ALA A 120 8.72 0.22 8.99
C ALA A 120 7.28 0.72 9.23
N SER A 121 6.54 0.11 10.16
CA SER A 121 5.18 0.51 10.51
C SER A 121 5.15 1.72 11.44
N HIS A 122 4.10 2.54 11.33
CA HIS A 122 3.82 3.58 12.34
C HIS A 122 3.53 3.00 13.73
N SER A 123 3.15 1.74 13.82
CA SER A 123 2.87 1.02 15.07
C SER A 123 4.08 0.22 15.59
N ALA A 124 5.28 0.39 15.00
CA ALA A 124 6.50 -0.30 15.42
C ALA A 124 6.72 -0.23 16.94
N GLY A 125 7.09 -1.37 17.55
CA GLY A 125 7.21 -1.53 19.00
C GLY A 125 5.88 -1.48 19.76
N GLY A 126 4.75 -1.66 19.09
CA GLY A 126 3.41 -1.52 19.68
C GLY A 126 3.03 -0.06 19.95
N LYS A 127 3.72 0.91 19.32
CA LYS A 127 3.53 2.33 19.59
C LYS A 127 2.15 2.80 19.13
N ARG A 128 1.28 3.08 20.08
CA ARG A 128 -0.03 3.69 19.86
C ARG A 128 0.01 5.19 20.15
N THR A 129 -0.48 5.99 19.21
CA THR A 129 -0.54 7.46 19.26
C THR A 129 -1.89 7.93 18.75
N GLU A 130 -2.24 9.18 19.01
CA GLU A 130 -3.46 9.78 18.45
C GLU A 130 -3.48 9.68 16.92
N ARG A 131 -2.32 9.82 16.28
CA ARG A 131 -2.21 9.77 14.82
C ARG A 131 -2.52 8.39 14.24
N ASN A 132 -2.08 7.30 14.86
CA ASN A 132 -2.17 5.95 14.29
C ASN A 132 -3.21 5.07 14.99
N VAL A 133 -4.04 5.63 15.87
CA VAL A 133 -5.04 4.89 16.65
C VAL A 133 -5.98 4.06 15.75
N ALA A 134 -6.26 4.53 14.54
CA ALA A 134 -7.04 3.80 13.54
C ALA A 134 -6.47 2.42 13.19
N MET A 135 -5.15 2.22 13.26
CA MET A 135 -4.52 0.90 13.04
C MET A 135 -4.77 -0.09 14.18
N PHE A 136 -5.18 0.41 15.35
CA PHE A 136 -5.54 -0.37 16.55
C PHE A 136 -7.06 -0.42 16.78
N MET A 137 -7.84 0.07 15.82
CA MET A 137 -9.30 -0.05 15.83
C MET A 137 -9.72 -1.34 15.13
N LYS A 138 -11.03 -1.60 15.05
CA LYS A 138 -11.55 -2.81 14.41
C LYS A 138 -11.06 -2.94 12.95
N PRO A 139 -10.85 -4.16 12.43
CA PRO A 139 -10.57 -4.37 11.02
C PRO A 139 -11.61 -3.69 10.11
N GLY A 140 -11.14 -3.11 9.01
CA GLY A 140 -11.96 -2.28 8.11
C GLY A 140 -11.94 -0.79 8.46
N THR A 141 -11.36 -0.41 9.61
CA THR A 141 -11.19 1.01 9.97
C THR A 141 -10.19 1.69 9.04
N ILE A 142 -10.60 2.80 8.43
CA ILE A 142 -9.76 3.62 7.55
C ILE A 142 -8.74 4.39 8.38
N TYR A 143 -7.47 4.32 7.99
CA TYR A 143 -6.39 5.12 8.53
C TYR A 143 -5.84 6.08 7.46
N VAL A 144 -6.18 7.36 7.57
CA VAL A 144 -5.73 8.42 6.65
C VAL A 144 -4.81 9.39 7.38
N TYR A 145 -3.58 9.54 6.87
CA TYR A 145 -2.59 10.41 7.50
C TYR A 145 -1.84 11.31 6.52
N PRO A 146 -1.37 12.49 6.97
CA PRO A 146 -0.49 13.33 6.19
C PRO A 146 0.92 12.79 6.06
N ILE A 147 1.47 12.86 4.85
CA ILE A 147 2.87 12.62 4.54
C ILE A 147 3.45 13.82 3.81
N TYR A 148 4.70 14.16 4.13
CA TYR A 148 5.42 15.32 3.57
C TYR A 148 4.65 16.65 3.68
N GLY A 149 3.82 16.82 4.73
CA GLY A 149 3.02 18.01 5.00
C GLY A 149 1.79 18.21 4.11
N ILE A 150 1.83 17.77 2.85
CA ILE A 150 0.83 18.14 1.81
C ILE A 150 0.05 16.96 1.22
N TYR A 151 0.52 15.73 1.38
CA TYR A 151 -0.07 14.55 0.78
C TYR A 151 -0.78 13.68 1.83
N LEU A 152 -1.68 12.81 1.38
CA LEU A 152 -2.38 11.85 2.24
C LEU A 152 -2.12 10.42 1.76
N CYS A 153 -1.97 9.49 2.69
CA CYS A 153 -2.04 8.06 2.43
C CYS A 153 -3.30 7.48 3.05
N MET A 154 -3.91 6.47 2.41
CA MET A 154 -5.08 5.76 2.91
C MET A 154 -4.72 4.30 3.17
N ASN A 155 -4.90 3.88 4.41
CA ASN A 155 -4.71 2.50 4.86
C ASN A 155 -6.03 1.97 5.41
N VAL A 156 -6.11 0.66 5.59
CA VAL A 156 -7.25 -0.01 6.22
C VAL A 156 -6.72 -0.98 7.26
N SER A 157 -7.19 -0.86 8.50
CA SER A 157 -6.84 -1.76 9.59
C SER A 157 -7.22 -3.20 9.23
N SER A 158 -6.32 -4.14 9.52
CA SER A 158 -6.53 -5.59 9.36
C SER A 158 -6.72 -6.26 10.72
N GLN A 159 -6.83 -7.59 10.74
CA GLN A 159 -6.62 -8.33 11.97
C GLN A 159 -5.18 -8.13 12.47
N GLY A 160 -5.02 -7.99 13.79
CA GLY A 160 -3.73 -7.79 14.47
C GLY A 160 -3.53 -6.36 14.99
N GLU A 161 -2.98 -6.24 16.19
CA GLU A 161 -2.78 -4.95 16.87
C GLU A 161 -1.83 -4.04 16.07
N GLY A 162 -2.35 -2.89 15.64
CA GLY A 162 -1.59 -1.90 14.90
C GLY A 162 -1.28 -2.31 13.46
N ALA A 163 -1.88 -3.38 12.93
CA ALA A 163 -1.66 -3.86 11.57
C ALA A 163 -2.61 -3.19 10.57
N ALA A 164 -2.10 -2.86 9.39
CA ALA A 164 -2.90 -2.21 8.35
C ALA A 164 -2.34 -2.42 6.95
N VAL A 165 -3.23 -2.33 5.96
CA VAL A 165 -2.91 -2.39 4.54
C VAL A 165 -2.94 -0.99 3.94
N LEU A 166 -1.85 -0.54 3.33
CA LEU A 166 -1.81 0.68 2.52
C LEU A 166 -2.34 0.39 1.13
N LEU A 167 -3.30 1.20 0.66
CA LEU A 167 -3.67 1.22 -0.76
C LEU A 167 -2.69 2.11 -1.51
N ARG A 168 -2.05 1.57 -2.55
CA ARG A 168 -0.99 2.27 -3.29
C ARG A 168 -1.36 2.66 -4.69
N ALA A 169 -2.07 1.81 -5.41
CA ALA A 169 -2.49 2.15 -6.74
C ALA A 169 -3.84 1.57 -7.09
N LEU A 170 -4.58 2.34 -7.89
CA LEU A 170 -5.84 1.92 -8.48
C LEU A 170 -5.78 2.01 -10.01
N GLU A 171 -6.46 1.11 -10.68
CA GLU A 171 -6.86 1.24 -12.08
C GLU A 171 -8.22 1.98 -12.13
N PRO A 172 -8.30 3.20 -12.69
CA PRO A 172 -9.55 3.96 -12.76
C PRO A 172 -10.60 3.28 -13.64
N LEU A 173 -11.77 2.97 -13.08
CA LEU A 173 -12.89 2.34 -13.77
C LEU A 173 -14.00 3.32 -14.15
N GLN A 174 -14.32 4.26 -13.25
CA GLN A 174 -15.38 5.25 -13.47
C GLN A 174 -14.99 6.60 -12.87
N GLY A 175 -15.37 7.70 -13.52
CA GLY A 175 -15.17 9.06 -13.02
C GLY A 175 -13.80 9.67 -13.33
N GLN A 176 -13.09 9.14 -14.34
CA GLN A 176 -11.74 9.57 -14.74
C GLN A 176 -11.66 11.07 -15.01
N ASN A 177 -12.69 11.68 -15.60
CA ASN A 177 -12.74 13.13 -15.83
C ASN A 177 -12.73 13.94 -14.53
N VAL A 178 -13.46 13.48 -13.50
CA VAL A 178 -13.47 14.12 -12.16
C VAL A 178 -12.14 13.89 -11.46
N MET A 179 -11.63 12.66 -11.48
CA MET A 179 -10.30 12.32 -10.94
C MET A 179 -9.21 13.20 -11.54
N ARG A 180 -9.25 13.44 -12.86
CA ARG A 180 -8.29 14.29 -13.56
C ARG A 180 -8.38 15.74 -13.09
N LYS A 181 -9.59 16.31 -13.02
CA LYS A 181 -9.82 17.67 -12.49
C LYS A 181 -9.28 17.83 -11.08
N LEU A 182 -9.56 16.89 -10.18
CA LEU A 182 -9.08 16.91 -8.79
C LEU A 182 -7.54 16.87 -8.71
N ARG A 183 -6.90 16.05 -9.57
CA ARG A 183 -5.44 15.93 -9.64
C ARG A 183 -4.77 17.14 -10.29
N GLU A 184 -5.43 17.80 -11.23
CA GLU A 184 -4.89 18.95 -11.97
C GLU A 184 -5.09 20.27 -11.25
N ALA A 185 -6.07 20.39 -10.34
CA ALA A 185 -6.35 21.61 -9.56
C ALA A 185 -5.14 22.16 -8.78
N LYS A 186 -4.15 21.32 -8.47
CA LYS A 186 -2.91 21.71 -7.75
C LYS A 186 -1.68 21.78 -8.65
N ARG A 187 -1.83 21.58 -9.96
CA ARG A 187 -0.73 21.62 -10.93
C ARG A 187 -0.56 23.03 -11.47
N ARG A 188 0.66 23.34 -11.91
CA ARG A 188 0.97 24.62 -12.57
C ARG A 188 0.13 24.75 -13.84
N GLU A 189 -0.28 25.98 -14.12
CA GLU A 189 -0.93 26.33 -15.38
C GLU A 189 -0.05 25.92 -16.58
N GLY A 190 -0.67 25.40 -17.64
CA GLY A 190 0.04 24.88 -18.82
C GLY A 190 0.68 23.50 -18.66
N ALA A 191 0.55 22.85 -17.50
CA ALA A 191 1.05 21.48 -17.34
C ALA A 191 0.30 20.49 -18.26
N LYS A 192 1.04 19.56 -18.87
CA LYS A 192 0.46 18.51 -19.74
C LYS A 192 -0.64 17.73 -19.03
N THR A 193 -1.78 17.56 -19.68
CA THR A 193 -2.90 16.74 -19.21
C THR A 193 -2.45 15.35 -18.76
N LEU A 194 -2.90 14.91 -17.58
CA LEU A 194 -2.59 13.58 -17.08
C LEU A 194 -3.24 12.50 -17.96
N ARG A 195 -2.57 11.38 -18.17
CA ARG A 195 -3.19 10.15 -18.72
C ARG A 195 -3.90 9.38 -17.62
N ASP A 196 -4.81 8.49 -17.98
CA ASP A 196 -5.63 7.75 -17.00
C ASP A 196 -4.79 6.92 -16.04
N ARG A 197 -3.75 6.25 -16.56
CA ARG A 197 -2.79 5.51 -15.73
C ARG A 197 -2.02 6.37 -14.73
N GLU A 198 -2.02 7.70 -14.87
CA GLU A 198 -1.31 8.63 -13.98
C GLU A 198 -2.22 9.22 -12.89
N LEU A 199 -3.52 8.91 -12.93
CA LEU A 199 -4.50 9.43 -11.97
C LEU A 199 -4.31 8.81 -10.59
N CYS A 200 -4.16 7.47 -10.55
CA CYS A 200 -4.17 6.70 -9.31
C CYS A 200 -2.92 5.82 -9.10
N ASN A 201 -1.84 5.98 -9.87
CA ASN A 201 -0.61 5.19 -9.74
C ASN A 201 0.33 5.70 -8.63
N GLY A 202 -0.19 5.77 -7.40
CA GLY A 202 0.56 6.14 -6.20
C GLY A 202 -0.36 6.46 -5.03
N PRO A 203 0.07 6.22 -3.77
CA PRO A 203 -0.80 6.27 -2.59
C PRO A 203 -1.39 7.67 -2.37
N SER A 204 -0.58 8.71 -2.61
CA SER A 204 -1.05 10.10 -2.53
C SER A 204 -1.87 10.53 -3.75
N LYS A 205 -1.67 9.87 -4.89
CA LYS A 205 -2.37 10.20 -6.14
C LYS A 205 -3.80 9.68 -6.08
N LEU A 206 -4.01 8.42 -5.66
CA LEU A 206 -5.36 7.88 -5.50
C LEU A 206 -6.17 8.66 -4.46
N CYS A 207 -5.55 9.13 -3.37
CA CYS A 207 -6.26 9.96 -2.38
C CYS A 207 -6.75 11.27 -3.02
N GLN A 208 -5.92 11.91 -3.85
CA GLN A 208 -6.34 13.13 -4.55
C GLN A 208 -7.38 12.87 -5.63
N ALA A 209 -7.19 11.83 -6.44
CA ALA A 209 -8.11 11.47 -7.51
C ALA A 209 -9.50 11.11 -6.99
N LEU A 210 -9.61 10.52 -5.80
CA LEU A 210 -10.87 10.16 -5.17
C LEU A 210 -11.38 11.21 -4.15
N ASP A 211 -10.74 12.37 -4.01
CA ASP A 211 -11.05 13.33 -2.93
C ASP A 211 -11.15 12.67 -1.54
N ILE A 212 -10.19 11.80 -1.22
CA ILE A 212 -10.00 11.25 0.13
C ILE A 212 -9.29 12.31 0.96
N GLN A 213 -10.01 12.81 1.96
CA GLN A 213 -9.56 13.85 2.87
C GLN A 213 -9.34 13.29 4.29
N ARG A 214 -8.70 14.06 5.17
CA ARG A 214 -8.47 13.66 6.57
C ARG A 214 -9.74 13.27 7.34
N ARG A 215 -10.90 13.82 6.97
CA ARG A 215 -12.20 13.48 7.60
C ARG A 215 -12.61 12.02 7.46
N PHE A 216 -11.96 11.26 6.57
CA PHE A 216 -12.17 9.83 6.41
C PHE A 216 -11.35 8.98 7.40
N ASP A 217 -10.40 9.57 8.12
CA ASP A 217 -9.67 8.87 9.17
C ASP A 217 -10.64 8.34 10.24
N ARG A 218 -10.41 7.12 10.72
CA ARG A 218 -11.20 6.37 11.71
C ARG A 218 -12.63 6.02 11.29
N ARG A 219 -13.01 6.25 10.03
CA ARG A 219 -14.29 5.76 9.51
C ARG A 219 -14.23 4.28 9.19
N ASP A 220 -15.38 3.63 9.12
CA ASP A 220 -15.49 2.20 8.87
C ASP A 220 -15.79 1.90 7.39
N LEU A 221 -14.83 1.31 6.67
CA LEU A 221 -14.98 1.03 5.25
C LEU A 221 -16.08 0.01 4.94
N ALA A 222 -16.48 -0.82 5.92
CA ALA A 222 -17.57 -1.78 5.78
C ALA A 222 -18.95 -1.11 5.79
N THR A 223 -19.09 0.07 6.40
CA THR A 223 -20.41 0.70 6.65
C THR A 223 -20.51 2.15 6.19
N ASP A 224 -19.40 2.83 5.84
CA ASP A 224 -19.43 4.22 5.41
C ASP A 224 -20.23 4.41 4.11
N ALA A 225 -21.04 5.47 4.07
CA ALA A 225 -21.94 5.77 2.94
C ALA A 225 -21.24 6.45 1.75
N GLN A 226 -20.05 7.01 1.97
CA GLN A 226 -19.31 7.82 1.01
C GLN A 226 -18.09 7.11 0.43
N VAL A 227 -17.58 6.08 1.10
CA VAL A 227 -16.49 5.23 0.64
C VAL A 227 -16.69 3.79 1.08
N TRP A 228 -16.60 2.85 0.15
CA TRP A 228 -16.71 1.42 0.44
C TRP A 228 -15.91 0.59 -0.56
N LEU A 229 -15.77 -0.70 -0.29
CA LEU A 229 -15.15 -1.65 -1.19
C LEU A 229 -16.22 -2.59 -1.74
N GLU A 230 -16.18 -2.87 -3.03
CA GLU A 230 -17.05 -3.85 -3.68
C GLU A 230 -16.24 -5.04 -4.17
N ASP A 231 -16.90 -6.20 -4.19
CA ASP A 231 -16.38 -7.34 -4.92
C ASP A 231 -16.43 -7.08 -6.43
N SER A 232 -15.42 -7.57 -7.14
CA SER A 232 -15.25 -7.30 -8.57
C SER A 232 -15.81 -8.38 -9.48
N GLU A 233 -16.59 -9.33 -8.92
CA GLU A 233 -17.24 -10.40 -9.69
C GLU A 233 -18.26 -9.82 -10.68
N THR A 234 -17.75 -9.45 -11.85
CA THR A 234 -18.48 -9.63 -13.10
C THR A 234 -18.39 -11.12 -13.42
N PRO A 235 -19.52 -11.84 -13.53
CA PRO A 235 -19.50 -13.24 -13.95
C PRO A 235 -18.73 -13.39 -15.27
N GLY A 236 -17.67 -14.20 -15.29
CA GLY A 236 -16.88 -14.51 -16.49
C GLY A 236 -15.51 -13.82 -16.61
N THR A 237 -15.12 -12.95 -15.68
CA THR A 237 -13.74 -12.41 -15.63
C THR A 237 -13.01 -13.02 -14.43
N PRO A 238 -11.95 -13.83 -14.61
CA PRO A 238 -11.15 -14.30 -13.48
C PRO A 238 -10.59 -13.09 -12.73
N GLY A 239 -11.07 -12.86 -11.50
CA GLY A 239 -10.68 -11.74 -10.64
C GLY A 239 -9.23 -11.78 -10.14
N THR A 240 -8.39 -12.64 -10.70
CA THR A 240 -7.08 -13.01 -10.14
C THR A 240 -6.01 -12.92 -11.22
N GLY A 241 -5.55 -11.70 -11.50
CA GLY A 241 -4.27 -11.53 -12.19
C GLY A 241 -3.14 -12.11 -11.33
N VAL A 242 -2.06 -12.56 -11.97
CA VAL A 242 -0.86 -13.04 -11.26
C VAL A 242 -0.38 -11.97 -10.28
N VAL A 243 -0.24 -12.32 -9.01
CA VAL A 243 0.16 -11.39 -7.95
C VAL A 243 1.68 -11.43 -7.75
N VAL A 244 2.32 -10.27 -7.88
CA VAL A 244 3.75 -10.11 -7.60
C VAL A 244 3.96 -9.71 -6.14
N SER A 245 4.85 -10.43 -5.44
CA SER A 245 5.32 -10.06 -4.10
C SER A 245 6.68 -9.36 -4.23
N ALA A 246 6.82 -8.17 -3.65
CA ALA A 246 8.03 -7.37 -3.75
C ALA A 246 8.33 -6.59 -2.46
N PRO A 247 9.57 -6.09 -2.29
CA PRO A 247 9.88 -5.09 -1.27
C PRO A 247 8.96 -3.87 -1.35
N ARG A 248 8.65 -3.28 -0.20
CA ARG A 248 7.83 -2.06 -0.06
C ARG A 248 8.62 -0.82 -0.50
N ILE A 249 7.91 0.25 -0.85
CA ILE A 249 8.48 1.46 -1.44
C ILE A 249 8.67 2.54 -0.38
N GLY A 250 9.85 3.17 -0.35
CA GLY A 250 10.13 4.33 0.48
C GLY A 250 10.45 3.98 1.94
N ILE A 251 10.93 2.76 2.19
CA ILE A 251 11.30 2.28 3.53
C ILE A 251 12.75 1.79 3.62
N ASP A 252 13.63 2.18 2.69
CA ASP A 252 15.01 1.67 2.56
C ASP A 252 15.84 1.78 3.85
N SER A 253 15.54 2.76 4.70
CA SER A 253 16.22 2.99 5.98
C SER A 253 15.82 2.03 7.11
N HIS A 254 14.95 1.03 6.87
CA HIS A 254 14.36 0.17 7.92
C HIS A 254 14.99 -1.22 8.02
N GLY A 255 16.24 -1.37 7.58
CA GLY A 255 17.02 -2.61 7.74
C GLY A 255 16.37 -3.81 7.07
N GLU A 256 16.29 -4.94 7.77
CA GLU A 256 15.69 -6.18 7.24
C GLU A 256 14.23 -6.01 6.78
N TRP A 257 13.49 -5.05 7.35
CA TRP A 257 12.09 -4.80 7.00
C TRP A 257 11.93 -4.12 5.65
N ALA A 258 13.00 -3.53 5.13
CA ALA A 258 13.02 -2.90 3.81
C ALA A 258 12.99 -3.93 2.67
N THR A 259 13.57 -5.11 2.87
CA THR A 259 13.67 -6.15 1.84
C THR A 259 12.56 -7.19 1.89
N LYS A 260 11.79 -7.25 2.99
CA LYS A 260 10.66 -8.19 3.12
C LYS A 260 9.62 -7.99 1.99
N PRO A 261 9.10 -9.08 1.40
CA PRO A 261 8.21 -9.03 0.24
C PRO A 261 6.75 -8.69 0.60
N LEU A 262 6.55 -7.59 1.33
CA LEU A 262 5.27 -7.16 1.91
C LEU A 262 4.51 -6.14 1.04
N ARG A 263 4.89 -5.99 -0.24
CA ARG A 263 4.16 -5.26 -1.26
C ARG A 263 3.60 -6.23 -2.27
N PHE A 264 2.34 -6.04 -2.65
CA PHE A 264 1.63 -6.91 -3.58
C PHE A 264 1.03 -6.09 -4.72
N TYR A 265 1.16 -6.57 -5.95
CA TYR A 265 0.55 -5.90 -7.10
C TYR A 265 0.19 -6.88 -8.22
N LEU A 266 -0.74 -6.47 -9.08
CA LEU A 266 -1.13 -7.25 -10.26
C LEU A 266 -0.05 -7.16 -11.35
N HIS A 267 0.51 -8.29 -11.74
CA HIS A 267 1.54 -8.40 -12.78
C HIS A 267 1.07 -7.75 -14.09
N ARG A 268 1.97 -7.02 -14.76
CA ARG A 268 1.72 -6.31 -16.04
C ARG A 268 0.61 -5.26 -16.02
N ASN A 269 0.00 -4.94 -14.87
CA ASN A 269 -0.98 -3.87 -14.81
C ASN A 269 -0.30 -2.50 -14.93
N THR A 270 -0.71 -1.72 -15.94
CA THR A 270 -0.06 -0.44 -16.28
C THR A 270 -0.29 0.69 -15.27
N CYS A 271 -1.21 0.50 -14.32
CA CYS A 271 -1.53 1.45 -13.26
C CYS A 271 -0.75 1.21 -11.96
N VAL A 272 0.03 0.12 -11.86
CA VAL A 272 0.95 -0.11 -10.73
C VAL A 272 1.93 1.06 -10.62
N SER A 273 2.19 1.52 -9.39
CA SER A 273 2.99 2.72 -9.16
C SER A 273 4.47 2.52 -9.46
N VAL A 274 5.06 1.40 -9.03
CA VAL A 274 6.46 1.03 -9.29
C VAL A 274 6.56 -0.48 -9.54
N VAL A 275 6.95 -0.86 -10.76
CA VAL A 275 7.20 -2.27 -11.11
C VAL A 275 8.54 -2.72 -10.54
N ASN A 276 8.60 -3.94 -9.99
CA ASN A 276 9.84 -4.57 -9.56
C ASN A 276 10.18 -5.73 -10.52
N ARG A 277 11.06 -5.46 -11.50
CA ARG A 277 11.40 -6.41 -12.56
C ARG A 277 12.01 -7.70 -12.02
N ASP A 278 12.85 -7.62 -11.00
CA ASP A 278 13.46 -8.82 -10.41
C ASP A 278 12.42 -9.74 -9.77
N ALA A 279 11.41 -9.16 -9.10
CA ALA A 279 10.30 -9.93 -8.55
C ALA A 279 9.42 -10.54 -9.65
N GLU A 280 9.21 -9.84 -10.76
CA GLU A 280 8.49 -10.39 -11.93
C GLU A 280 9.27 -11.51 -12.61
N ASN A 281 10.59 -11.37 -12.76
CA ASN A 281 11.44 -12.39 -13.36
C ASN A 281 11.48 -13.66 -12.52
N ARG A 282 11.56 -13.53 -11.18
CA ARG A 282 11.50 -14.70 -10.26
C ARG A 282 10.19 -15.50 -10.37
N LEU A 283 9.07 -14.85 -10.71
CA LEU A 283 7.82 -15.56 -10.98
C LEU A 283 7.92 -16.39 -12.27
N GLN A 284 8.51 -15.82 -13.32
CA GLN A 284 8.69 -16.52 -14.60
C GLN A 284 9.68 -17.69 -14.46
N GLU A 285 10.77 -17.51 -13.72
CA GLU A 285 11.74 -18.57 -13.43
C GLU A 285 11.12 -19.72 -12.63
N GLY A 286 10.27 -19.41 -11.64
CA GLY A 286 9.51 -20.41 -10.88
C GLY A 286 8.54 -21.21 -11.75
N GLU A 287 7.78 -20.54 -12.64
CA GLU A 287 6.88 -21.22 -13.58
C GLU A 287 7.65 -22.13 -14.56
N VAL A 288 8.80 -21.67 -15.07
CA VAL A 288 9.66 -22.45 -15.97
C VAL A 288 10.31 -23.63 -15.25
N SER A 289 10.70 -23.48 -13.98
CA SER A 289 11.26 -24.58 -13.16
C SER A 289 10.24 -25.69 -12.95
N VAL A 290 9.00 -25.34 -12.58
CA VAL A 290 7.91 -26.32 -12.40
C VAL A 290 7.59 -27.05 -13.70
N LEU A 291 7.54 -26.34 -14.83
CA LEU A 291 7.35 -26.93 -16.15
C LEU A 291 8.53 -27.82 -16.56
N GLY A 292 9.75 -27.43 -16.20
CA GLY A 292 10.97 -28.20 -16.45
C GLY A 292 11.01 -29.52 -15.67
N GLU A 293 10.63 -29.50 -14.40
CA GLU A 293 10.47 -30.70 -13.57
C GLU A 293 9.38 -31.62 -14.14
N LEU A 294 8.23 -31.06 -14.53
CA LEU A 294 7.16 -31.80 -15.22
C LEU A 294 7.65 -32.43 -16.53
N LEU A 295 8.43 -31.71 -17.33
CA LEU A 295 8.99 -32.24 -18.57
C LEU A 295 10.06 -33.32 -18.34
N GLN A 296 10.90 -33.19 -17.31
CA GLN A 296 11.88 -34.22 -16.94
C GLN A 296 11.20 -35.50 -16.48
N VAL A 297 10.11 -35.41 -15.71
CA VAL A 297 9.27 -36.56 -15.36
C VAL A 297 8.68 -37.22 -16.62
N LEU A 298 8.32 -36.44 -17.65
CA LEU A 298 7.77 -36.97 -18.90
C LEU A 298 8.83 -37.60 -19.83
N HIS A 299 10.07 -37.10 -19.83
CA HIS A 299 11.14 -37.55 -20.75
C HIS A 299 12.12 -38.54 -20.10
N GLY A 300 12.10 -38.69 -18.77
CA GLY A 300 13.07 -39.48 -18.00
C GLY A 300 12.82 -40.99 -17.94
N GLY A 301 11.80 -41.53 -18.62
CA GLY A 301 11.60 -42.98 -18.74
C GLY A 301 11.49 -43.72 -17.40
N ALA A 302 10.90 -43.09 -16.37
CA ALA A 302 10.53 -43.79 -15.14
C ALA A 302 9.31 -44.70 -15.40
N ASP A 303 9.31 -45.87 -14.79
CA ASP A 303 8.29 -46.90 -14.91
C ASP A 303 6.88 -46.29 -14.77
N LEU A 304 5.96 -46.70 -15.64
CA LEU A 304 4.62 -46.11 -15.76
C LEU A 304 3.83 -46.16 -14.44
N ASP A 305 4.13 -47.12 -13.56
CA ASP A 305 3.55 -47.25 -12.23
C ASP A 305 4.10 -46.22 -11.22
N GLU A 306 5.40 -45.90 -11.24
CA GLU A 306 5.99 -44.83 -10.40
C GLU A 306 5.60 -43.43 -10.89
N ALA A 307 5.38 -43.29 -12.19
CA ALA A 307 4.89 -42.05 -12.80
C ALA A 307 3.41 -41.78 -12.46
N GLU A 308 2.56 -42.81 -12.36
CA GLU A 308 1.19 -42.67 -11.86
C GLU A 308 1.14 -42.36 -10.36
N GLU A 309 2.05 -42.95 -9.56
CA GLU A 309 2.14 -42.65 -8.13
C GLU A 309 2.65 -41.23 -7.88
N SER A 310 3.65 -40.78 -8.66
CA SER A 310 4.21 -39.42 -8.59
C SER A 310 3.26 -38.36 -9.16
N ARG A 311 2.57 -38.64 -10.28
CA ARG A 311 1.46 -37.79 -10.76
C ARG A 311 0.34 -37.74 -9.74
N GLY A 312 0.01 -38.87 -9.13
CA GLY A 312 -0.95 -38.97 -8.04
C GLY A 312 -0.52 -38.16 -6.82
N ALA A 313 0.78 -38.10 -6.50
CA ALA A 313 1.34 -37.33 -5.39
C ALA A 313 1.33 -35.83 -5.68
N VAL A 314 1.75 -35.39 -6.87
CA VAL A 314 1.72 -33.98 -7.29
C VAL A 314 0.29 -33.49 -7.48
N GLN A 315 -0.61 -34.29 -8.05
CA GLN A 315 -2.03 -33.97 -8.15
C GLN A 315 -2.67 -33.92 -6.76
N ARG A 316 -2.27 -34.82 -5.84
CA ARG A 316 -2.70 -34.79 -4.43
C ARG A 316 -2.13 -33.58 -3.69
N GLU A 317 -0.92 -33.15 -3.96
CA GLU A 317 -0.29 -32.00 -3.31
C GLU A 317 -0.84 -30.67 -3.84
N LEU A 318 -1.04 -30.53 -5.15
CA LEU A 318 -1.73 -29.39 -5.76
C LEU A 318 -3.21 -29.36 -5.36
N SER A 319 -3.86 -30.51 -5.28
CA SER A 319 -5.24 -30.61 -4.76
C SER A 319 -5.29 -30.36 -3.26
N GLN A 320 -4.30 -30.78 -2.47
CA GLN A 320 -4.22 -30.51 -1.03
C GLN A 320 -3.90 -29.04 -0.77
N GLN A 321 -3.02 -28.39 -1.53
CA GLN A 321 -2.79 -26.96 -1.44
C GLN A 321 -4.04 -26.18 -1.86
N SER A 322 -4.75 -26.63 -2.91
CA SER A 322 -6.03 -26.05 -3.31
C SER A 322 -7.14 -26.30 -2.29
N LEU A 323 -7.22 -27.50 -1.70
CA LEU A 323 -8.18 -27.88 -0.66
C LEU A 323 -7.88 -27.23 0.69
N LEU A 324 -6.61 -27.08 1.08
CA LEU A 324 -6.19 -26.30 2.27
C LEU A 324 -6.54 -24.84 2.07
N THR A 325 -6.32 -24.29 0.87
CA THR A 325 -6.76 -22.93 0.52
C THR A 325 -8.28 -22.79 0.63
N VAL A 326 -9.05 -23.76 0.11
CA VAL A 326 -10.52 -23.77 0.17
C VAL A 326 -11.04 -24.04 1.60
N GLN A 327 -10.41 -24.93 2.37
CA GLN A 327 -10.82 -25.28 3.74
C GLN A 327 -10.41 -24.23 4.78
N GLN A 328 -9.33 -23.47 4.54
CA GLN A 328 -8.99 -22.26 5.30
C GLN A 328 -9.97 -21.12 4.98
N GLN A 329 -10.43 -20.99 3.72
CA GLN A 329 -11.47 -20.04 3.32
C GLN A 329 -12.87 -20.40 3.85
N GLN A 330 -13.16 -21.69 4.08
CA GLN A 330 -14.44 -22.17 4.63
C GLN A 330 -14.42 -22.41 6.15
N GLY A 331 -13.29 -22.17 6.85
CA GLY A 331 -13.19 -22.27 8.30
C GLY A 331 -13.24 -23.71 8.88
N VAL A 332 -12.95 -24.74 8.07
CA VAL A 332 -13.14 -26.16 8.45
C VAL A 332 -11.94 -26.76 9.20
N ILE A 333 -10.74 -26.17 9.10
CA ILE A 333 -9.55 -26.66 9.81
C ILE A 333 -9.06 -25.60 10.82
N ARG A 334 -9.13 -25.92 12.12
CA ARG A 334 -8.46 -25.16 13.19
C ARG A 334 -6.98 -25.56 13.23
N PRO A 335 -6.04 -24.62 13.43
CA PRO A 335 -4.63 -24.95 13.59
C PRO A 335 -4.43 -25.82 14.85
N THR A 336 -3.77 -26.96 14.68
CA THR A 336 -3.37 -27.87 15.75
C THR A 336 -2.44 -27.15 16.72
N GLY A 337 -2.92 -26.85 17.92
CA GLY A 337 -2.10 -26.20 18.95
C GLY A 337 -2.80 -25.63 20.19
N GLN A 338 -4.11 -25.82 20.39
CA GLN A 338 -4.78 -25.41 21.63
C GLN A 338 -5.54 -26.59 22.25
N ARG A 339 -5.11 -27.02 23.44
CA ARG A 339 -5.90 -27.87 24.33
C ARG A 339 -7.11 -27.07 24.83
N PRO A 340 -8.27 -27.72 25.02
CA PRO A 340 -9.47 -27.02 25.46
C PRO A 340 -9.33 -26.55 26.92
N ALA A 341 -9.76 -25.31 27.17
CA ALA A 341 -10.18 -24.81 28.47
C ALA A 341 -11.58 -24.24 28.31
#